data_AF-A0A0F9T1E1-F1
#
_entry.id   AF-A0A0F9T1E1-F1
#
_cell.length_a   1.000
_cell.length_b   1.000
_cell.length_c   1.000
_cell.angle_alpha   90.00
_cell.angle_beta   90.00
_cell.angle_gamma   90.00
#
_symmetry.space_group_name_H-M   'P 1'
#
loop_
_entity.id
_entity.type
_entity.pdbx_description
1 polymer ?
#
loop_
_entity_poly.entity_id
_entity_poly.type
_entity_poly.pdbx_seq_one_letter_code
_entity_poly.pdbx_strand_id
1 'polypeptide(L)'
;MVKVTPEILEKDLKTLQQDGIPEDLVNKIRERIKDEDLEVEQLEYLLNKIFINFTNALVETSEPVGTVAAQSIGEPGTQMTLRTFHYAGVEKNRDLLFFA
;
A
#
# COMPACT_ATOMS: atom_id res chain seq x y z
N MET A 1 7.79 -17.19 27.39
CA MET A 1 7.81 -16.20 26.29
C MET A 1 9.01 -16.53 25.42
N VAL A 2 8.75 -17.17 24.27
CA VAL A 2 9.80 -17.57 23.31
C VAL A 2 10.04 -16.37 22.40
N LYS A 3 11.28 -15.87 22.37
CA LYS A 3 11.66 -14.81 21.44
C LYS A 3 11.78 -15.37 20.03
N VAL A 4 11.46 -14.55 19.03
CA VAL A 4 11.61 -14.94 17.62
C VAL A 4 13.09 -15.17 17.30
N THR A 5 13.41 -16.38 16.85
CA THR A 5 14.72 -16.72 16.29
C THR A 5 14.73 -16.35 14.79
N PRO A 6 15.87 -15.91 14.22
CA PRO A 6 15.96 -15.59 12.78
C PRO A 6 15.50 -16.72 11.86
N GLU A 7 15.70 -17.98 12.27
CA GLU A 7 15.27 -19.18 11.53
C GLU A 7 13.74 -19.32 11.46
N ILE A 8 13.03 -18.99 12.54
CA ILE A 8 11.57 -19.04 12.60
C ILE A 8 10.99 -17.97 11.68
N LEU A 9 11.53 -16.75 11.76
CA LEU A 9 11.13 -15.64 10.91
C LEU A 9 11.29 -15.97 9.42
N GLU A 10 12.43 -16.54 9.02
CA GLU A 10 12.70 -16.83 7.61
C GLU A 10 11.85 -17.99 7.08
N LYS A 11 11.48 -18.94 7.95
CA LYS A 11 10.50 -19.98 7.62
C LYS A 11 9.11 -19.38 7.39
N ASP A 12 8.64 -18.53 8.29
CA ASP A 12 7.28 -18.00 8.24
C ASP A 12 7.11 -17.01 7.06
N LEU A 13 8.14 -16.23 6.75
CA LEU A 13 8.16 -15.37 5.56
C LEU A 13 8.10 -16.19 4.25
N LYS A 14 8.75 -17.36 4.19
CA LYS A 14 8.65 -18.25 3.03
C LYS A 14 7.26 -18.85 2.88
N THR A 15 6.61 -19.20 4.00
CA THR A 15 5.22 -19.69 3.98
C THR A 15 4.28 -18.63 3.40
N LEU A 16 4.39 -17.38 3.85
CA LEU A 16 3.59 -16.26 3.31
C LEU A 16 3.78 -16.04 1.80
N GLN A 17 5.00 -16.21 1.31
CA GLN A 17 5.28 -16.10 -0.12
C GLN A 17 4.62 -17.25 -0.92
N GLN A 18 4.57 -18.46 -0.36
CA GLN A 18 3.85 -19.59 -0.95
C GLN A 18 2.33 -19.39 -0.95
N ASP A 19 1.80 -18.70 0.07
CA ASP A 19 0.39 -18.37 0.19
C ASP A 19 -0.08 -17.26 -0.78
N GLY A 20 0.80 -16.81 -1.67
CA GLY A 20 0.47 -15.88 -2.75
C GLY A 20 0.72 -14.40 -2.43
N ILE A 21 1.37 -14.10 -1.31
CA ILE A 21 1.78 -12.73 -0.99
C ILE A 21 2.95 -12.31 -1.89
N PRO A 22 2.89 -11.12 -2.54
CA PRO A 22 3.98 -10.62 -3.38
C PRO A 22 5.30 -10.44 -2.62
N GLU A 23 6.41 -10.75 -3.29
CA GLU A 23 7.77 -10.67 -2.72
C GLU A 23 8.11 -9.27 -2.20
N ASP A 24 7.67 -8.21 -2.88
CA ASP A 24 7.84 -6.83 -2.44
C ASP A 24 7.23 -6.56 -1.06
N LEU A 25 6.07 -7.16 -0.77
CA LEU A 25 5.41 -7.00 0.52
C LEU A 25 6.15 -7.81 1.60
N VAL A 26 6.59 -9.03 1.29
CA VAL A 26 7.41 -9.86 2.19
C VAL A 26 8.71 -9.14 2.55
N ASN A 27 9.37 -8.52 1.57
CA ASN A 27 10.59 -7.74 1.80
C ASN A 27 10.35 -6.53 2.71
N LYS A 28 9.26 -5.79 2.49
CA LYS A 28 8.87 -4.67 3.38
C LYS A 28 8.57 -5.12 4.81
N ILE A 29 7.93 -6.28 4.96
CA ILE A 29 7.66 -6.88 6.28
C ILE A 29 8.97 -7.27 6.95
N ARG A 30 9.88 -7.91 6.22
CA ARG A 30 11.21 -8.28 6.71
C ARG A 30 12.00 -7.07 7.20
N GLU A 31 11.98 -5.97 6.46
CA GLU A 31 12.67 -4.74 6.87
C GLU A 31 12.08 -4.15 8.15
N ARG A 32 10.75 -4.10 8.28
CA ARG A 32 10.10 -3.55 9.48
C ARG A 32 10.26 -4.41 10.72
N ILE A 33 10.27 -5.74 10.57
CA ILE A 33 10.40 -6.67 11.69
C ILE A 33 11.83 -6.72 12.24
N LYS A 34 12.86 -6.39 11.43
CA LYS A 34 14.27 -6.38 11.89
C LYS A 34 14.51 -5.47 13.09
N ASP A 35 13.74 -4.40 13.22
CA ASP A 35 13.92 -3.38 14.25
C ASP A 35 13.05 -3.62 15.50
N GLU A 36 12.23 -4.68 15.52
CA GLU A 36 11.29 -4.97 16.62
C GLU A 36 11.62 -6.27 17.37
N ASP A 37 11.57 -6.20 18.70
CA ASP A 37 11.74 -7.35 19.59
C ASP A 37 10.36 -8.02 19.80
N LEU A 38 10.00 -8.95 18.91
CA LEU A 38 8.71 -9.64 18.93
C LEU A 38 8.79 -11.01 19.60
N GLU A 39 7.73 -11.38 20.32
CA GLU A 39 7.48 -12.77 20.73
C GLU A 39 6.89 -13.59 19.58
N VAL A 40 7.08 -14.91 19.62
CA VAL A 40 6.59 -15.82 18.55
C VAL A 40 5.08 -15.68 18.32
N GLU A 41 4.28 -15.56 19.38
CA GLU A 41 2.82 -15.39 19.27
C GLU A 41 2.44 -14.06 18.61
N GLN A 42 3.21 -13.00 18.86
CA GLN A 42 2.96 -11.69 18.27
C GLN A 42 3.32 -11.68 16.78
N LEU A 43 4.41 -12.36 16.41
CA LEU A 43 4.78 -12.55 15.02
C LEU A 43 3.69 -13.33 14.28
N GLU A 44 3.27 -14.47 14.82
CA GLU A 44 2.23 -15.30 14.21
C GLU A 44 0.92 -14.52 14.01
N TYR A 45 0.48 -13.79 15.03
CA TYR A 45 -0.70 -12.93 14.94
C TYR A 45 -0.55 -11.86 13.85
N LEU A 46 0.59 -11.18 13.79
CA LEU A 46 0.86 -10.15 12.79
C LEU A 46 0.82 -10.72 11.37
N LEU A 47 1.51 -11.83 11.13
CA LEU A 47 1.59 -12.47 9.82
C LEU A 47 0.21 -12.97 9.36
N ASN A 48 -0.55 -13.60 10.25
CA ASN A 48 -1.91 -14.03 9.97
C ASN A 48 -2.82 -12.83 9.62
N LYS A 49 -2.73 -11.74 10.39
CA LYS A 49 -3.50 -10.53 10.14
C LYS A 49 -3.15 -9.87 8.80
N ILE A 50 -1.87 -9.88 8.42
CA ILE A 50 -1.42 -9.40 7.10
C ILE A 50 -2.04 -10.26 6.00
N PHE A 51 -1.99 -11.58 6.13
CA PHE A 51 -2.55 -12.50 5.15
C PHE A 51 -4.07 -12.29 4.96
N ILE A 52 -4.83 -12.21 6.06
CA ILE A 52 -6.28 -11.95 6.01
C ILE A 52 -6.57 -10.59 5.35
N ASN A 53 -5.87 -9.53 5.76
CA ASN A 53 -6.09 -8.21 5.18
C ASN A 53 -5.74 -8.15 3.69
N PHE A 54 -4.66 -8.80 3.27
CA PHE A 54 -4.28 -8.88 1.86
C PHE A 54 -5.34 -9.61 1.05
N THR A 55 -5.80 -10.77 1.53
CA THR A 55 -6.83 -11.58 0.86
C THR A 55 -8.15 -10.81 0.73
N ASN A 56 -8.56 -10.09 1.78
CA ASN A 56 -9.76 -9.26 1.77
C ASN A 56 -9.64 -8.02 0.87
N ALA A 57 -8.43 -7.58 0.54
CA ALA A 57 -8.19 -6.44 -0.35
C ALA A 57 -8.20 -6.83 -1.83
N LEU A 58 -8.31 -8.12 -2.15
CA LEU A 58 -8.43 -8.58 -3.53
C LEU A 58 -9.81 -8.19 -4.09
N VAL A 59 -9.82 -7.77 -5.35
CA VAL A 59 -11.05 -7.46 -6.08
C VAL A 59 -11.86 -8.74 -6.30
N GLU A 60 -13.18 -8.65 -6.21
CA GLU A 60 -14.04 -9.79 -6.48
C GLU A 60 -14.08 -10.11 -7.98
N THR A 61 -14.24 -11.39 -8.31
CA THR A 61 -14.35 -11.80 -9.72
C THR A 61 -15.64 -11.26 -10.32
N SER A 62 -15.57 -10.77 -11.56
CA SER A 62 -16.71 -10.17 -12.30
C SER A 62 -17.12 -8.77 -11.85
N GLU A 63 -16.33 -8.11 -11.00
CA GLU A 63 -16.56 -6.71 -10.66
C GLU A 63 -16.30 -5.81 -11.88
N PRO A 64 -17.14 -4.78 -12.16
CA PRO A 64 -17.04 -3.94 -13.35
C PRO A 64 -15.92 -2.90 -13.23
N VAL A 65 -14.68 -3.36 -13.06
CA VAL A 65 -13.48 -2.53 -12.84
C VAL A 65 -13.25 -1.49 -13.95
N GLY A 66 -13.64 -1.78 -15.19
CA GLY A 66 -13.50 -0.85 -16.32
C GLY A 66 -14.39 0.39 -16.17
N THR A 67 -15.64 0.21 -15.75
CA THR A 67 -16.58 1.32 -15.53
C THR A 67 -16.13 2.18 -14.34
N VAL A 68 -15.75 1.53 -13.24
CA VAL A 68 -15.27 2.22 -12.03
C VAL A 68 -13.99 3.00 -12.32
N ALA A 69 -13.04 2.40 -13.06
CA ALA A 69 -11.79 3.08 -13.44
C ALA A 69 -12.06 4.29 -14.36
N ALA A 70 -12.94 4.14 -15.35
CA ALA A 70 -13.31 5.24 -16.25
C ALA A 70 -13.95 6.41 -15.49
N GLN A 71 -14.86 6.13 -14.55
CA GLN A 71 -15.46 7.14 -13.70
C GLN A 71 -14.43 7.79 -12.77
N SER A 72 -13.56 7.01 -12.13
CA SER A 72 -12.52 7.50 -11.22
C SER A 72 -11.57 8.51 -11.88
N ILE A 73 -11.28 8.34 -13.17
CA ILE A 73 -10.49 9.32 -13.95
C ILE A 73 -11.35 10.52 -14.40
N GLY A 74 -12.61 10.28 -14.76
CA GLY A 74 -13.50 11.31 -15.33
C GLY A 74 -14.08 12.29 -14.31
N GLU A 75 -14.42 11.84 -13.11
CA GLU A 75 -15.00 12.67 -12.04
C GLU A 75 -14.15 13.89 -11.67
N PRO A 76 -12.83 13.74 -11.38
CA PRO A 76 -11.99 14.90 -11.09
C PRO A 76 -11.86 15.85 -12.28
N GLY A 77 -12.10 15.36 -13.52
CA GLY A 77 -12.13 16.19 -14.73
C GLY A 77 -13.21 17.26 -14.71
N THR A 78 -14.34 17.01 -14.06
CA THR A 78 -15.41 18.03 -13.88
C THR A 78 -15.05 19.07 -12.83
N GLN A 79 -14.19 18.71 -11.87
CA GLN A 79 -13.63 19.60 -10.87
C GLN A 79 -12.44 20.41 -11.41
N MET A 80 -11.92 20.08 -12.60
CA MET A 80 -10.88 20.86 -13.26
C MET A 80 -11.46 22.18 -13.77
N THR A 81 -11.28 23.24 -12.98
CA THR A 81 -11.48 24.63 -13.42
C THR A 81 -10.16 25.21 -13.94
N LEU A 82 -10.24 26.21 -14.84
CA LEU A 82 -9.09 26.80 -15.52
C LEU A 82 -7.98 27.19 -14.53
N ARG A 83 -6.82 26.52 -14.61
CA ARG A 83 -5.61 26.84 -13.81
C ARG A 83 -4.65 27.80 -14.53
N THR A 84 -5.16 28.84 -15.17
CA THR A 84 -4.31 29.87 -15.78
C THR A 84 -4.92 31.26 -15.68
N PHE A 85 -4.37 32.07 -14.78
CA PHE A 85 -4.33 33.52 -14.97
C PHE A 85 -3.29 33.89 -16.05
N HIS A 86 -3.36 35.13 -16.53
CA HIS A 86 -2.37 35.70 -17.45
C HIS A 86 -1.00 35.76 -16.76
N TYR A 87 -0.16 34.74 -16.97
CA TYR A 87 1.21 34.72 -16.46
C TYR A 87 2.09 35.67 -17.28
N ALA A 88 2.18 36.92 -16.84
CA ALA A 88 3.21 37.85 -17.27
C ALA A 88 4.56 37.44 -16.64
N GLY A 89 5.15 36.37 -17.16
CA GLY A 89 6.56 36.01 -17.04
C GLY A 89 7.16 35.90 -15.63
N VAL A 90 6.92 34.80 -14.92
CA VAL A 90 7.89 34.24 -13.95
C VAL A 90 7.73 32.71 -13.92
N GLU A 91 8.84 31.98 -13.80
CA GLU A 91 8.99 30.52 -13.92
C GLU A 91 7.82 29.64 -13.44
N LYS A 92 7.53 28.60 -14.23
CA LYS A 92 6.44 27.60 -14.04
C LYS A 92 6.60 26.64 -12.83
N ASN A 93 7.49 26.91 -11.87
CA ASN A 93 7.89 25.93 -10.86
C ASN A 93 7.71 26.40 -9.40
N ARG A 94 6.57 27.00 -9.07
CA ARG A 94 6.09 27.00 -7.67
C ARG A 94 4.57 26.87 -7.62
N ASP A 95 4.13 25.74 -7.08
CA ASP A 95 2.79 25.58 -6.50
C ASP A 95 2.59 26.66 -5.43
N LEU A 96 2.05 27.82 -5.81
CA LEU A 96 1.62 28.84 -4.86
C LEU A 96 0.09 28.85 -4.84
N LEU A 97 -0.43 28.05 -3.91
CA LEU A 97 -1.76 28.18 -3.32
C LEU A 97 -1.88 29.57 -2.66
N PHE A 98 -2.84 30.38 -3.11
CA PHE A 98 -3.47 31.39 -2.26
C PHE A 98 -4.97 31.30 -2.45
N PHE A 99 -5.65 30.82 -1.41
CA PHE A 99 -7.09 30.95 -1.23
C PHE A 99 -7.42 32.43 -1.03
N ALA A 100 -8.33 32.95 -1.84
CA ALA A 100 -9.19 34.09 -1.53
C ALA A 100 -10.60 33.74 -2.05
#